data_AF-W7S928-F1
#
_entry.id   AF-W7S928-F1
#
_cell.length_a   1.000
_cell.length_b   1.000
_cell.length_c   1.000
_cell.angle_alpha   90.00
_cell.angle_beta   90.00
_cell.angle_gamma   90.00
#
_symmetry.space_group_name_H-M   'P 1'
#
loop_
_entity.id
_entity.type
_entity.pdbx_description
1 polymer ?
#
loop_
_entity_poly.entity_id
_entity_poly.type
_entity_poly.pdbx_seq_one_letter_code
_entity_poly.pdbx_strand_id
1 'polypeptide(L)'
;MMPIEREQYGSVADLVDLALAHGYQLQWLSQASQDDWDEFESAHALGYLRHLQAHPDDTEVRARADRQRTWRLHGWRGVLGMVYLTLVLPL
;
A
#
# COMPACT_ATOMS: atom_id res chain seq x y z
N MET A 1 10.37 -5.04 10.57
CA MET A 1 10.28 -3.93 9.60
C MET A 1 10.27 -2.65 10.39
N MET A 2 11.18 -1.70 10.11
CA MET A 2 11.08 -0.38 10.72
C MET A 2 9.82 0.32 10.16
N PRO A 3 9.05 1.04 11.00
CA PRO A 3 7.93 1.82 10.52
C PRO A 3 8.42 2.85 9.49
N ILE A 4 7.64 3.05 8.43
CA ILE A 4 7.84 4.19 7.53
C ILE A 4 7.33 5.41 8.29
N GLU A 5 8.23 6.35 8.56
CA GLU A 5 7.88 7.59 9.26
C GLU A 5 6.94 8.43 8.40
N ARG A 6 6.08 9.25 9.02
CA ARG A 6 5.06 10.02 8.30
C ARG A 6 5.68 10.93 7.23
N GLU A 7 6.85 11.47 7.53
CA GLU A 7 7.62 12.37 6.68
C GLU A 7 8.19 11.69 5.43
N GLN A 8 8.23 10.35 5.41
CA GLN A 8 8.63 9.58 4.23
C GLN A 8 7.47 9.39 3.24
N TYR A 9 6.25 9.74 3.63
CA TYR A 9 5.13 9.84 2.69
C TYR A 9 5.10 11.25 2.10
N GLY A 10 4.98 11.33 0.78
CA GLY A 10 4.87 12.58 0.05
C GLY A 10 3.72 12.57 -0.93
N SER A 11 3.47 13.71 -1.56
CA SER A 11 2.59 13.76 -2.72
C SER A 11 3.25 13.11 -3.93
N VAL A 12 2.44 12.81 -4.95
CA VAL A 12 2.95 12.34 -6.23
C VAL A 12 3.91 13.35 -6.87
N ALA A 13 3.64 14.65 -6.69
CA ALA A 13 4.52 15.70 -7.17
C ALA A 13 5.90 15.65 -6.47
N ASP A 14 5.92 15.52 -5.14
CA ASP A 14 7.18 15.44 -4.38
C ASP A 14 8.03 14.24 -4.81
N LEU A 15 7.38 13.09 -5.10
CA LEU A 15 8.09 11.89 -5.57
C LEU A 15 8.68 12.08 -6.98
N VAL A 16 7.95 12.76 -7.88
CA VAL A 16 8.46 13.07 -9.23
C VAL A 16 9.62 14.05 -9.13
N ASP A 17 9.48 15.12 -8.35
CA ASP A 17 10.52 16.13 -8.15
C ASP A 17 11.78 15.51 -7.54
N LEU A 18 11.62 14.58 -6.59
CA LEU A 18 12.72 13.80 -6.04
C LEU A 18 13.46 13.02 -7.14
N ALA A 19 12.74 12.30 -8.00
CA ALA A 19 13.35 11.55 -9.09
C ALA A 19 14.12 12.46 -10.06
N LEU A 20 13.54 13.60 -10.43
CA LEU A 20 14.18 14.57 -11.32
C LEU A 20 15.43 15.21 -10.68
N ALA A 21 15.38 15.53 -9.38
CA ALA A 21 16.52 16.08 -8.65
C ALA A 21 17.71 15.10 -8.58
N HIS A 22 17.45 13.79 -8.67
CA HIS A 22 18.46 12.75 -8.77
C HIS A 22 18.94 12.47 -10.21
N GLY A 23 18.53 13.30 -11.17
CA GLY A 23 18.97 13.23 -12.55
C GLY A 23 18.21 12.24 -13.42
N TYR A 24 17.13 11.62 -12.93
CA TYR A 24 16.29 10.78 -13.76
C TYR A 24 15.38 11.63 -14.65
N GLN A 25 14.92 11.06 -15.76
CA GLN A 25 13.80 11.59 -16.54
C GLN A 25 12.58 10.70 -16.32
N LEU A 26 11.42 11.34 -16.07
CA LEU A 26 10.14 10.64 -15.96
C LEU A 26 9.66 10.21 -17.36
N GLN A 27 9.57 8.90 -17.57
CA GLN A 27 9.04 8.33 -18.82
C GLN A 27 7.54 8.06 -18.70
N TRP A 28 7.08 7.54 -17.57
CA TRP A 28 5.69 7.18 -17.34
C TRP A 28 5.32 7.25 -15.87
N LEU A 29 4.05 7.60 -15.62
CA LEU A 29 3.46 7.61 -14.29
C LEU A 29 2.13 6.87 -14.33
N SER A 30 1.96 5.92 -13.42
CA SER A 30 0.65 5.31 -13.14
C SER A 30 0.38 5.26 -11.64
N GLN A 31 -0.89 5.10 -11.29
CA GLN A 31 -1.35 5.02 -9.91
C GLN A 31 -2.28 3.82 -9.76
N ALA A 32 -2.13 3.07 -8.66
CA ALA A 32 -3.11 2.07 -8.27
C ALA A 32 -4.42 2.77 -7.92
N SER A 33 -5.50 2.35 -8.58
CA SER A 33 -6.84 2.84 -8.28
C SER A 33 -7.30 2.39 -6.89
N GLN A 34 -8.39 2.99 -6.39
CA GLN A 34 -8.99 2.47 -5.16
C GLN A 34 -9.50 1.03 -5.32
N ASP A 35 -9.95 0.67 -6.51
CA ASP A 35 -10.47 -0.67 -6.79
C ASP A 35 -9.33 -1.70 -6.77
N ASP A 36 -8.16 -1.38 -7.34
CA ASP A 36 -6.95 -2.22 -7.25
C ASP A 36 -6.57 -2.46 -5.78
N TRP A 37 -6.62 -1.41 -4.97
CA TRP A 37 -6.37 -1.50 -3.53
C TRP A 37 -7.45 -2.31 -2.79
N ASP A 38 -8.72 -2.17 -3.15
CA ASP A 38 -9.82 -2.92 -2.54
C ASP A 38 -9.69 -4.42 -2.88
N GLU A 39 -9.32 -4.78 -4.11
CA GLU A 39 -9.07 -6.17 -4.52
C GLU A 39 -7.88 -6.76 -3.74
N PHE A 40 -6.75 -6.05 -3.70
CA PHE A 40 -5.55 -6.50 -2.98
C PHE A 40 -5.82 -6.73 -1.49
N GLU A 41 -6.46 -5.78 -0.81
CA GLU A 41 -6.73 -5.87 0.63
C GLU A 41 -7.77 -6.95 0.95
N SER A 42 -8.76 -7.15 0.06
CA SER A 42 -9.74 -8.23 0.18
C SER A 42 -9.07 -9.61 0.03
N ALA A 43 -8.16 -9.76 -0.93
CA ALA A 43 -7.39 -10.99 -1.11
C ALA A 43 -6.48 -11.28 0.09
N HIS A 44 -5.83 -10.25 0.66
CA HIS A 44 -5.06 -10.39 1.89
C HIS A 44 -5.93 -10.84 3.07
N ALA A 45 -7.09 -10.19 3.28
CA ALA A 45 -8.02 -10.56 4.34
C ALA A 45 -8.56 -11.99 4.20
N LEU A 46 -8.78 -12.45 2.96
CA LEU A 46 -9.18 -13.83 2.67
C LEU A 46 -8.16 -14.86 3.17
N GLY A 47 -6.85 -14.53 3.17
CA GLY A 47 -5.82 -15.38 3.75
C GLY A 47 -6.05 -15.70 5.23
N TYR A 48 -6.41 -14.69 6.02
CA TYR A 48 -6.76 -14.88 7.43
C TYR A 48 -8.03 -15.71 7.61
N LEU A 49 -9.05 -15.46 6.79
CA LEU A 49 -10.31 -16.21 6.87
C LEU A 49 -10.10 -17.70 6.57
N ARG A 50 -9.31 -18.02 5.54
CA ARG A 50 -8.94 -19.41 5.22
C ARG A 50 -8.20 -20.09 6.37
N HIS A 51 -7.28 -19.38 7.03
CA HIS A 51 -6.60 -19.91 8.21
C HIS A 51 -7.58 -20.20 9.35
N LEU A 52 -8.46 -19.24 9.68
CA LEU A 52 -9.43 -19.37 10.76
C LEU A 52 -10.51 -20.42 10.48
N GLN A 53 -10.81 -20.73 9.21
CA GLN A 53 -11.66 -21.87 8.85
C GLN A 53 -11.03 -23.19 9.26
N ALA A 54 -9.71 -23.33 9.12
CA ALA A 54 -8.98 -24.53 9.54
C ALA A 54 -8.65 -24.53 11.05
N HIS A 55 -8.51 -23.34 11.65
CA HIS A 55 -8.10 -23.14 13.04
C HIS A 55 -9.00 -22.10 13.74
N PRO A 56 -10.26 -22.45 14.08
CA PRO A 56 -11.26 -21.49 14.56
C PRO A 56 -10.89 -20.83 15.89
N ASP A 57 -10.11 -21.51 16.71
CA ASP A 57 -9.70 -21.06 18.05
C ASP A 57 -8.38 -20.27 18.05
N ASP A 58 -7.81 -19.98 16.88
CA ASP A 58 -6.63 -19.12 16.77
C ASP A 58 -7.00 -17.64 17.00
N THR A 59 -7.01 -17.27 18.27
CA THR A 59 -7.33 -15.90 18.72
C THR A 59 -6.33 -14.86 18.22
N GLU A 60 -5.08 -15.26 17.95
CA GLU A 60 -4.06 -14.32 17.50
C GLU A 60 -4.32 -13.90 16.06
N VAL A 61 -4.59 -14.86 15.17
CA VAL A 61 -4.91 -14.57 13.77
C VAL A 61 -6.22 -13.81 13.66
N ARG A 62 -7.21 -14.12 14.50
CA ARG A 62 -8.46 -13.34 14.58
C ARG A 62 -8.20 -11.88 14.92
N ALA A 63 -7.40 -11.62 15.95
CA ALA A 63 -7.05 -10.27 16.35
C ALA A 63 -6.26 -9.51 15.27
N ARG A 64 -5.39 -10.21 14.51
CA ARG A 64 -4.67 -9.63 13.36
C ARG A 64 -5.63 -9.25 12.23
N ALA A 65 -6.57 -10.13 11.88
CA ALA A 65 -7.57 -9.87 10.85
C ALA A 65 -8.46 -8.67 11.20
N ASP A 66 -8.91 -8.57 12.45
CA ASP A 66 -9.72 -7.45 12.94
C ASP A 66 -8.96 -6.11 12.90
N ARG A 67 -7.68 -6.11 13.29
CA ARG A 67 -6.82 -4.92 13.18
C ARG A 67 -6.63 -4.50 11.74
N GLN A 68 -6.30 -5.42 10.83
CA GLN A 68 -6.11 -5.10 9.41
C GLN A 68 -7.38 -4.47 8.82
N ARG A 69 -8.56 -5.08 9.06
CA ARG A 69 -9.84 -4.53 8.59
C ARG A 69 -10.09 -3.12 9.10
N THR A 70 -9.80 -2.88 10.39
CA THR A 70 -9.97 -1.57 11.02
C THR A 70 -9.04 -0.53 10.39
N TRP A 71 -7.75 -0.85 10.23
CA TRP A 71 -6.79 0.04 9.58
C TRP A 71 -7.16 0.35 8.14
N ARG A 72 -7.65 -0.64 7.38
CA ARG A 72 -8.08 -0.39 6.01
C ARG A 72 -9.30 0.53 5.96
N LEU A 73 -10.40 0.15 6.61
CA LEU A 73 -11.69 0.84 6.44
C LEU A 73 -11.75 2.20 7.15
N HIS A 74 -11.03 2.36 8.26
CA HIS A 74 -11.07 3.58 9.08
C HIS A 74 -9.75 4.35 9.11
N GLY A 75 -8.68 3.79 8.54
CA GLY A 75 -7.39 4.44 8.46
C GLY A 75 -7.09 4.89 7.03
N TRP A 76 -6.54 3.99 6.21
CA TRP A 76 -5.85 4.41 5.00
C TRP A 76 -6.64 4.30 3.70
N ARG A 77 -7.85 3.72 3.68
CA ARG A 77 -8.69 3.68 2.47
C ARG A 77 -9.00 5.10 1.99
N GLY A 78 -8.51 5.44 0.80
CA GLY A 78 -8.70 6.76 0.20
C GLY A 78 -7.78 7.86 0.75
N VAL A 79 -6.85 7.51 1.64
CA VAL A 79 -5.83 8.43 2.18
C VAL A 79 -4.45 8.03 1.67
N LEU A 80 -4.11 6.73 1.74
CA LEU A 80 -2.84 6.21 1.24
C LEU A 80 -2.97 5.73 -0.20
N GLY A 81 -2.09 6.22 -1.08
CA GLY A 81 -1.98 5.78 -2.47
C GLY A 81 -0.73 4.95 -2.74
N MET A 82 -0.67 4.38 -3.95
CA MET A 82 0.54 3.79 -4.51
C MET A 82 0.70 4.29 -5.94
N VAL A 83 1.89 4.78 -6.27
CA VAL A 83 2.23 5.24 -7.62
C VAL A 83 3.46 4.50 -8.12
N TYR A 84 3.50 4.32 -9.43
CA TYR A 84 4.61 3.70 -10.15
C TYR A 84 5.20 4.74 -11.08
N LEU A 85 6.49 5.03 -10.92
CA LEU A 85 7.26 5.87 -11.83
C LEU A 85 8.16 4.97 -12.67
N THR A 86 8.03 5.07 -14.00
CA THR A 86 9.03 4.56 -14.93
C THR A 86 10.02 5.68 -15.20
N LEU A 87 11.28 5.43 -14.84
CA LEU A 87 12.36 6.41 -14.89
C LEU A 87 13.44 5.94 -15.87
N VAL A 88 14.06 6.88 -16.59
CA VAL A 88 15.22 6.62 -17.46
C VAL A 88 16.38 7.52 -17.08
N LEU A 89 17.60 7.09 -17.40
CA LEU A 89 18.77 7.96 -17.33
C LEU A 89 18.72 8.99 -18.47
N PRO A 90 19.21 10.21 -18.25
CA PRO A 90 19.33 11.20 -19.29
C PRO A 90 20.35 10.73 -20.32
N LEU A 91 20.07 11.01 -21.60
CA LEU A 91 20.97 10.74 -22.73
C LEU A 91 22.25 11.58 -22.66
#